data_AF-A0A528KQQ0-F1
#
_entry.id   AF-A0A528KQQ0-F1
#
_cell.length_a   1.000
_cell.length_b   1.000
_cell.length_c   1.000
_cell.angle_alpha   90.00
_cell.angle_beta   90.00
_cell.angle_gamma   90.00
#
_symmetry.space_group_name_H-M   'P 1'
#
loop_
_entity.id
_entity.type
_entity.pdbx_description
1 polymer ?
#
loop_
_entity_poly.entity_id
_entity_poly.type
_entity_poly.pdbx_seq_one_letter_code
_entity_poly.pdbx_strand_id
1 'polypeptide(L)' 'MQRSLGPKIPLRWLRPSPALVPAKAAKAGLKYFIEVFIAIEFTEAWIASQEEKPSQSAICQRLIEYATNDA' A
#
# COMPACT_ATOMS: atom_id res chain seq x y z
N MET A 1 -47.94 6.06 1.33
CA MET A 1 -46.56 6.53 1.50
C MET A 1 -45.75 5.43 2.17
N GLN A 2 -45.06 4.59 1.40
CA GLN A 2 -44.06 3.64 1.90
C GLN A 2 -42.89 3.64 0.90
N ARG A 3 -41.79 4.31 1.25
CA ARG A 3 -40.56 4.20 0.47
C ARG A 3 -39.92 2.87 0.83
N SER A 4 -39.95 1.93 -0.10
CA SER A 4 -39.14 0.71 -0.06
C SER A 4 -37.68 1.12 0.05
N LEU A 5 -37.09 0.92 1.22
CA LEU A 5 -35.64 1.04 1.40
C LEU A 5 -35.03 -0.13 0.63
N GLY A 6 -34.50 0.15 -0.55
CA GLY A 6 -33.67 -0.80 -1.31
C GLY A 6 -32.55 -1.36 -0.43
N PRO A 7 -31.96 -2.51 -0.79
CA PRO A 7 -31.04 -3.24 0.07
C PRO A 7 -29.93 -2.29 0.53
N LYS A 8 -29.89 -2.04 1.85
CA LYS A 8 -28.83 -1.26 2.49
C LYS A 8 -27.55 -2.09 2.34
N ILE A 9 -26.78 -1.81 1.30
CA ILE A 9 -25.44 -2.39 1.11
C ILE A 9 -24.67 -2.04 2.38
N PRO A 10 -24.29 -3.02 3.22
CA PRO A 10 -23.61 -2.72 4.46
C PRO A 10 -22.28 -2.06 4.11
N LEU A 11 -21.94 -0.96 4.79
CA LEU A 11 -20.67 -0.22 4.66
C LEU A 11 -19.41 -1.09 4.86
N ARG A 12 -19.58 -2.38 5.19
CA ARG A 12 -18.55 -3.41 5.24
C ARG A 12 -17.86 -3.67 3.89
N TRP A 13 -18.47 -3.31 2.76
CA TRP A 13 -17.91 -3.50 1.41
C TRP A 13 -16.88 -2.45 0.98
N LEU A 14 -16.67 -1.39 1.76
CA LEU A 14 -15.73 -0.30 1.45
C LEU A 14 -14.45 -0.34 2.29
N ARG A 15 -14.29 -1.32 3.19
CA ARG A 15 -13.00 -1.53 3.86
C ARG A 15 -12.13 -2.36 2.91
N PRO A 16 -10.90 -1.93 2.57
CA PRO A 16 -9.96 -2.85 1.92
C PRO A 16 -9.86 -4.07 2.83
N SER A 17 -10.24 -5.24 2.31
CA SER A 17 -10.15 -6.47 3.07
C SER A 17 -8.70 -6.60 3.53
N PRO A 18 -8.43 -6.75 4.84
CA PRO A 18 -7.07 -6.98 5.28
C PRO A 18 -6.60 -8.27 4.62
N ALA A 19 -5.56 -8.17 3.80
CA ALA A 19 -4.82 -9.29 3.21
C ALA A 19 -5.52 -10.11 2.11
N LEU A 20 -5.18 -9.82 0.86
CA LEU A 20 -4.69 -10.87 -0.03
C LEU A 20 -3.16 -10.89 0.02
N VAL A 21 -2.60 -11.05 1.23
CA VAL A 21 -1.18 -11.37 1.37
C VAL A 21 -0.99 -12.78 0.80
N PRO A 22 -0.17 -12.98 -0.25
CA PRO A 22 0.04 -14.31 -0.81
C PRO A 22 0.50 -15.29 0.27
N ALA A 23 0.01 -16.53 0.26
CA ALA A 23 0.26 -17.51 1.33
C ALA A 23 1.75 -17.72 1.64
N LYS A 24 2.62 -17.67 0.61
CA LYS A 24 4.08 -17.74 0.77
C LYS A 24 4.63 -16.58 1.60
N ALA A 25 4.06 -15.40 1.39
CA ALA A 25 4.51 -14.17 2.00
C ALA A 25 3.95 -14.02 3.43
N ALA A 26 2.72 -14.48 3.66
CA ALA A 26 2.18 -14.65 5.01
C ALA A 26 3.03 -15.61 5.86
N LYS A 27 3.45 -16.75 5.28
CA LYS A 27 4.35 -17.72 5.95
C LYS A 27 5.72 -17.11 6.29
N ALA A 28 6.19 -16.13 5.53
CA ALA A 28 7.45 -15.43 5.77
C ALA A 28 7.31 -14.24 6.75
N GLY A 29 6.13 -14.02 7.34
CA GLY A 29 5.89 -12.91 8.27
C GLY A 29 5.84 -11.54 7.61
N LEU A 30 5.66 -11.48 6.28
CA LEU A 30 5.61 -10.23 5.52
C LEU A 30 4.23 -9.59 5.67
N LYS A 31 4.22 -8.30 6.05
CA LYS A 31 3.00 -7.56 6.41
C LYS A 31 2.57 -6.53 5.37
N TYR A 32 3.49 -6.09 4.52
CA TYR A 32 3.28 -5.03 3.54
C TYR A 32 3.80 -5.49 2.18
N PHE A 33 3.08 -5.17 1.12
CA PHE A 33 3.43 -5.49 -0.24
C PHE A 33 3.41 -4.20 -1.03
N ILE A 34 4.51 -3.95 -1.73
CA ILE A 34 4.61 -2.93 -2.75
C ILE A 34 4.90 -3.66 -4.05
N GLU A 35 4.14 -3.32 -5.10
CA GLU A 35 4.44 -3.86 -6.43
C GLU A 35 5.79 -3.33 -6.91
N VAL A 36 6.55 -4.17 -7.61
CA VAL A 36 7.90 -3.80 -8.08
C VAL A 36 7.86 -2.54 -8.94
N PHE A 37 6.85 -2.42 -9.81
CA PHE A 37 6.67 -1.23 -10.64
C PHE A 37 6.44 0.04 -9.81
N ILE A 38 5.54 -0.01 -8.82
CA ILE A 38 5.28 1.10 -7.90
C ILE A 38 6.54 1.46 -7.11
N ALA A 39 7.28 0.46 -6.60
CA ALA A 39 8.51 0.68 -5.86
C ALA A 39 9.58 1.41 -6.71
N ILE A 40 9.69 1.06 -8.00
CA ILE A 40 10.59 1.72 -8.95
C ILE A 40 10.15 3.16 -9.19
N GLU A 41 8.90 3.37 -9.63
CA GLU A 41 8.40 4.72 -9.94
C GLU A 41 8.49 5.67 -8.74
N PHE A 42 8.08 5.19 -7.56
CA PHE A 42 8.18 5.95 -6.33
C PHE A 42 9.64 6.31 -6.01
N THR A 43 10.55 5.34 -6.10
CA THR A 43 11.97 5.56 -5.79
C THR A 43 12.61 6.55 -6.76
N GLU A 44 12.34 6.41 -8.06
CA GLU A 44 12.89 7.29 -9.09
C GLU A 44 12.37 8.72 -8.95
N ALA A 45 11.06 8.89 -8.79
CA ALA A 45 10.44 10.19 -8.56
C ALA A 45 10.95 10.84 -7.26
N TRP A 46 11.08 10.05 -6.19
CA TRP A 46 11.59 10.56 -4.93
C TRP A 46 13.06 10.96 -5.04
N ILE A 47 13.95 10.13 -5.60
CA ILE A 47 15.37 10.47 -5.79
C ILE A 47 15.52 11.74 -6.64
N ALA A 48 14.72 11.88 -7.71
CA ALA A 48 14.74 13.07 -8.56
C ALA A 48 14.30 14.35 -7.84
N SER A 49 13.54 14.24 -6.74
CA SER A 49 13.09 15.38 -5.92
C SER A 49 14.10 15.84 -4.87
N GLN A 50 15.20 15.11 -4.67
CA GLN A 50 16.19 15.42 -3.64
C GLN A 50 17.34 16.25 -4.22
N GLU A 51 17.85 17.20 -3.43
CA GLU A 51 19.04 17.99 -3.79
C GLU A 51 20.30 17.12 -3.83
N GLU A 52 20.36 16.11 -2.96
CA GLU A 52 21.44 15.14 -2.88
C GLU A 52 20.91 13.72 -3.06
N LYS A 53 21.72 12.85 -3.67
CA LYS A 53 21.34 11.44 -3.87
C LYS A 53 21.22 10.72 -2.52
N PRO A 54 20.04 10.16 -2.17
CA PRO A 54 19.87 9.40 -0.94
C PRO A 54 20.76 8.16 -0.89
N SER A 55 21.14 7.76 0.32
CA SER A 55 21.80 6.48 0.55
C SER A 55 20.84 5.31 0.28
N GLN A 56 21.39 4.12 0.05
CA GLN A 56 20.56 2.91 -0.11
C GLN A 56 19.72 2.62 1.13
N SER A 57 20.24 2.86 2.34
CA SER A 57 19.47 2.67 3.58
C SER A 57 18.28 3.63 3.67
N ALA A 58 18.46 4.89 3.24
CA ALA A 58 17.38 5.87 3.20
C ALA A 58 16.29 5.49 2.18
N ILE A 59 16.69 4.98 1.01
CA ILE A 59 15.74 4.46 0.00
C ILE A 59 14.93 3.30 0.57
N CYS A 60 15.58 2.32 1.18
CA CYS A 60 14.89 1.18 1.80
C CYS A 60 13.91 1.64 2.88
N GLN A 61 14.33 2.57 3.76
CA GLN A 61 13.46 3.10 4.81
C GLN A 61 12.24 3.81 4.22
N ARG A 62 12.46 4.64 3.19
CA ARG A 62 11.37 5.38 2.53
C ARG A 62 10.35 4.44 1.86
N LEU A 63 10.81 3.36 1.22
CA LEU A 63 9.94 2.33 0.65
C LEU A 63 9.13 1.58 1.73
N ILE A 64 9.74 1.29 2.88
CA ILE A 64 9.03 0.67 4.01
C ILE A 64 7.96 1.62 4.54
N GLU A 65 8.26 2.91 4.70
CA GLU A 65 7.31 3.93 5.12
C GLU A 65 6.14 4.05 4.13
N TYR A 66 6.44 4.08 2.83
CA TYR A 66 5.43 4.12 1.78
C TYR A 66 4.51 2.89 1.84
N ALA A 67 5.08 1.68 1.86
CA ALA A 67 4.33 0.44 1.92
C ALA A 67 3.52 0.26 3.23
N THR A 68 3.96 0.90 4.31
CA THR A 68 3.27 0.86 5.62
C THR A 68 2.07 1.80 5.66
N ASN A 69 2.19 2.98 5.05
CA ASN A 69 1.21 4.05 5.21
C ASN A 69 0.29 4.24 3.99
N ASP A 70 0.55 3.55 2.86
CA ASP A 70 -0.20 3.69 1.61
C ASP A 70 -0.41 5.18 1.24
N ALA A 71 0.67 5.95 1.42
CA ALA A 71 0.66 7.42 1.39
C ALA A 71 0.72 7.98 -0.03
#